data_AF-A0A7V6ZV29-F1
#
_entry.id   AF-A0A7V6ZV29-F1
#
_cell.length_a   1.000
_cell.length_b   1.000
_cell.length_c   1.000
_cell.angle_alpha   90.00
_cell.angle_beta   90.00
_cell.angle_gamma   90.00
#
_symmetry.space_group_name_H-M   'P 1'
#
loop_
_entity.id
_entity.type
_entity.pdbx_description
1 polymer ?
#
loop_
_entity_poly.entity_id
_entity_poly.type
_entity_poly.pdbx_seq_one_letter_code
_entity_poly.pdbx_strand_id
1 'polypeptide(L)'
;LIATLVCAVMMMGVGYAVWSDSVTLAGTVNTGALDVRFENNQFKPFVPKTYTSSCYATAVFNNLEDEYIKFTFDKFHPGVVGVVDVAVKNVGDFPAKLADVTVDITGDEALKNDIYVQTSYYKADANGFLVWGTFGITPYVPLNQLATTLENALKNYELAPGESIIFGVPEGQESELDLNNDGEKEDCFVFYFDAFSDNDTMDKSITIDMEMDWQIAN
;
A
#
# COMPACT_ATOMS: atom_id res chain seq x y z
N LEU A 1 -23.44 -21.19 76.63
CA LEU A 1 -23.49 -22.06 75.42
C LEU A 1 -23.77 -21.26 74.14
N ILE A 2 -24.77 -20.36 74.13
CA ILE A 2 -25.04 -19.48 72.97
C ILE A 2 -23.91 -18.46 72.75
N ALA A 3 -23.39 -17.84 73.81
CA ALA A 3 -22.30 -16.85 73.70
C ALA A 3 -21.00 -17.43 73.10
N THR A 4 -20.64 -18.67 73.46
CA THR A 4 -19.47 -19.37 72.91
C THR A 4 -19.64 -19.73 71.43
N LEU A 5 -20.86 -20.04 71.00
CA LEU A 5 -21.17 -20.33 69.59
C LEU A 5 -21.06 -19.06 68.73
N VAL A 6 -21.57 -17.94 69.25
CA VAL A 6 -21.48 -16.64 68.56
C VAL A 6 -20.03 -16.17 68.42
N CYS A 7 -19.20 -16.31 69.46
CA CYS A 7 -17.78 -15.99 69.38
C CYS A 7 -17.03 -16.87 68.35
N ALA A 8 -17.38 -18.15 68.23
CA ALA A 8 -16.78 -19.04 67.25
C ALA A 8 -17.12 -18.62 65.81
N VAL A 9 -18.37 -18.22 65.53
CA VAL A 9 -18.80 -17.75 64.21
C VAL A 9 -18.14 -16.42 63.82
N MET A 10 -17.99 -15.49 64.77
CA MET A 10 -17.30 -14.23 64.51
C MET A 10 -15.82 -14.44 64.16
N MET A 11 -15.14 -15.38 64.82
CA MET A 11 -13.74 -15.70 64.50
C MET A 11 -13.57 -16.42 63.16
N MET A 12 -14.56 -17.20 62.71
CA MET A 12 -14.55 -17.82 61.38
C MET A 12 -14.76 -16.79 60.25
N GLY A 13 -15.50 -15.70 60.48
CA GLY A 13 -15.69 -14.64 59.48
C GLY A 13 -14.41 -13.84 59.17
N VAL A 14 -13.52 -13.66 60.15
CA VAL A 14 -12.25 -12.95 59.98
C VAL A 14 -11.25 -13.79 59.16
N GLY A 15 -11.30 -15.13 59.29
CA GLY A 15 -10.45 -16.02 58.49
C GLY A 15 -10.75 -15.97 57.00
N TYR A 16 -12.01 -15.75 56.61
CA TYR A 16 -12.41 -15.74 55.20
C TYR A 16 -11.97 -14.48 54.41
N ALA A 17 -11.55 -13.40 55.07
CA ALA A 17 -11.04 -12.20 54.39
C ALA A 17 -9.51 -12.22 54.19
N VAL A 18 -8.78 -13.06 54.95
CA VAL A 18 -7.32 -13.08 55.02
C VAL A 18 -6.66 -13.90 53.90
N TRP A 19 -7.43 -14.63 53.09
CA TRP A 19 -6.93 -15.36 51.91
C TRP A 19 -7.29 -14.67 50.59
N SER A 20 -7.50 -13.34 50.63
CA SER A 20 -7.54 -12.50 49.43
C SER A 20 -6.12 -12.28 48.91
N ASP A 21 -5.41 -13.34 48.54
CA ASP A 21 -4.14 -13.23 47.83
C ASP A 21 -4.45 -12.59 46.48
N SER A 22 -4.20 -11.28 46.37
CA SER A 22 -4.23 -10.56 45.11
C SER A 22 -3.06 -11.05 44.27
N VAL A 23 -3.30 -12.08 43.45
CA VAL A 23 -2.36 -12.50 42.41
C VAL A 23 -2.27 -11.36 41.42
N THR A 24 -1.24 -10.52 41.61
CA THR A 24 -0.92 -9.42 40.71
C THR A 24 -0.11 -10.02 39.60
N LEU A 25 -0.78 -10.52 38.54
CA LEU A 25 -0.10 -10.93 37.34
C LEU A 25 0.49 -9.65 36.71
N ALA A 26 1.79 -9.42 36.91
CA ALA A 26 2.57 -8.46 36.13
C ALA A 26 2.77 -9.05 34.72
N GLY A 27 1.67 -9.18 33.99
CA GLY A 27 1.71 -9.50 32.56
C GLY A 27 1.74 -8.19 31.80
N THR A 28 2.84 -7.91 31.12
CA THR A 28 2.79 -6.97 30.01
C THR A 28 2.01 -7.67 28.91
N VAL A 29 0.78 -7.23 28.67
CA VAL A 29 0.03 -7.68 27.50
C VAL A 29 0.71 -7.00 26.32
N ASN A 30 1.56 -7.74 25.59
CA ASN A 30 1.95 -7.33 24.25
C ASN A 30 0.70 -7.43 23.39
N THR A 31 -0.03 -6.33 23.28
CA THR A 31 -1.02 -6.16 22.23
C THR A 31 -0.24 -6.00 20.95
N GLY A 32 -0.38 -6.94 20.00
CA GLY A 32 0.27 -6.81 18.69
C GLY A 32 -0.10 -5.49 18.00
N ALA A 33 0.68 -5.10 16.99
CA ALA A 33 0.42 -3.92 16.18
C ALA A 33 -0.15 -4.30 14.80
N LEU A 34 -1.08 -3.50 14.29
CA LEU A 34 -1.38 -3.48 12.86
C LEU A 34 -0.40 -2.50 12.21
N ASP A 35 0.40 -2.98 11.27
CA ASP A 35 1.43 -2.18 10.60
C ASP A 35 1.59 -2.69 9.18
N VAL A 36 1.08 -1.92 8.22
CA VAL A 36 1.19 -2.22 6.79
C VAL A 36 1.79 -0.99 6.14
N ARG A 37 2.91 -1.18 5.44
CA ARG A 37 3.68 -0.07 4.90
C ARG A 37 4.09 -0.25 3.46
N PHE A 38 4.31 0.87 2.78
CA PHE A 38 4.92 0.87 1.47
C PHE A 38 6.41 0.51 1.57
N GLU A 39 6.85 -0.42 0.72
CA GLU A 39 8.24 -0.79 0.55
C GLU A 39 8.59 -0.67 -0.93
N ASN A 40 9.24 0.43 -1.36
CA ASN A 40 10.03 0.46 -2.60
C ASN A 40 10.89 1.71 -2.74
N ASN A 41 11.95 1.64 -3.54
CA ASN A 41 12.99 2.64 -3.71
C ASN A 41 13.36 2.96 -5.18
N GLN A 42 12.60 2.55 -6.21
CA GLN A 42 13.00 2.83 -7.60
C GLN A 42 11.88 3.38 -8.51
N PHE A 43 12.17 4.53 -9.12
CA PHE A 43 11.39 5.13 -10.22
C PHE A 43 12.32 5.25 -11.43
N LYS A 44 11.81 4.87 -12.59
CA LYS A 44 12.52 5.00 -13.86
C LYS A 44 11.56 5.64 -14.86
N PRO A 45 11.73 6.94 -15.19
CA PRO A 45 10.96 7.52 -16.28
C PRO A 45 11.42 6.87 -17.58
N PHE A 46 10.48 6.39 -18.38
CA PHE A 46 10.79 5.72 -19.64
C PHE A 46 10.09 6.42 -20.81
N VAL A 47 10.82 6.65 -21.91
CA VAL A 47 10.24 7.19 -23.13
C VAL A 47 10.34 6.12 -24.21
N PRO A 48 9.21 5.58 -24.71
CA PRO A 48 9.24 4.60 -25.79
C PRO A 48 10.02 5.16 -26.99
N LYS A 49 10.95 4.36 -27.54
CA LYS A 49 11.85 4.74 -28.65
C LYS A 49 11.13 5.26 -29.91
N THR A 50 9.82 5.02 -30.02
CA THR A 50 8.96 5.50 -31.09
C THR A 50 8.67 6.99 -31.04
N TYR A 51 8.86 7.66 -29.89
CA TYR A 51 8.66 9.10 -29.74
C TYR A 51 9.98 9.85 -29.90
N THR A 52 9.90 11.02 -30.55
CA THR A 52 11.05 11.80 -31.03
C THR A 52 12.01 12.21 -29.91
N SER A 53 13.26 12.51 -30.25
CA SER A 53 14.37 12.89 -29.33
C SER A 53 14.16 14.16 -28.48
N SER A 54 12.94 14.71 -28.44
CA SER A 54 12.54 15.91 -27.69
C SER A 54 11.61 15.63 -26.51
N CYS A 55 11.13 14.38 -26.34
CA CYS A 55 10.28 14.01 -25.21
C CYS A 55 11.13 13.73 -23.96
N TYR A 56 10.76 14.32 -22.82
CA TYR A 56 11.38 14.07 -21.52
C TYR A 56 10.33 14.21 -20.43
N ALA A 57 10.54 13.50 -19.31
CA ALA A 57 9.92 13.82 -18.03
C ALA A 57 10.92 13.51 -16.92
N THR A 58 10.83 14.25 -15.83
CA THR A 58 11.61 14.02 -14.62
C THR A 58 10.66 13.77 -13.47
N ALA A 59 10.77 12.68 -12.73
CA ALA A 59 10.02 12.53 -11.48
C ALA A 59 10.96 12.63 -10.27
N VAL A 60 10.40 13.14 -9.19
CA VAL A 60 11.05 13.29 -7.89
C VAL A 60 10.17 12.58 -6.88
N PHE A 61 10.71 11.54 -6.24
CA PHE A 61 10.11 11.03 -5.00
C PHE A 61 10.34 12.07 -3.92
N ASN A 62 9.25 12.61 -3.40
CA ASN A 62 9.34 13.63 -2.37
C ASN A 62 9.29 12.99 -0.98
N ASN A 63 8.57 11.88 -0.83
CA ASN A 63 8.52 11.14 0.42
C ASN A 63 8.05 9.70 0.22
N LEU A 64 8.70 8.79 0.95
CA LEU A 64 8.23 7.43 1.23
C LEU A 64 8.16 7.35 2.74
N GLU A 65 6.99 7.62 3.30
CA GLU A 65 6.73 7.28 4.69
C GLU A 65 6.03 5.93 4.74
N ASP A 66 5.99 5.30 5.91
CA ASP A 66 5.44 3.95 6.05
C ASP A 66 3.99 3.89 5.49
N GLU A 67 3.19 4.94 5.68
CA GLU A 67 1.75 4.95 5.40
C GLU A 67 1.35 5.52 4.01
N TYR A 68 2.21 6.32 3.36
CA TYR A 68 1.88 6.94 2.06
C TYR A 68 3.09 7.09 1.14
N ILE A 69 2.82 7.11 -0.17
CA ILE A 69 3.80 7.39 -1.21
C ILE A 69 3.48 8.73 -1.90
N LYS A 70 4.48 9.62 -1.94
CA LYS A 70 4.37 10.90 -2.66
C LYS A 70 5.43 11.03 -3.73
N PHE A 71 4.99 11.14 -4.97
CA PHE A 71 5.86 11.39 -6.12
C PHE A 71 5.36 12.58 -6.94
N THR A 72 6.30 13.45 -7.31
CA THR A 72 6.07 14.54 -8.27
C THR A 72 6.66 14.15 -9.59
N PHE A 73 5.99 14.61 -10.60
CA PHE A 73 6.11 14.21 -11.97
C PHE A 73 6.23 15.59 -12.65
N ASP A 74 7.45 15.94 -13.07
CA ASP A 74 7.88 17.28 -13.48
C ASP A 74 8.34 17.28 -14.94
N LYS A 75 8.17 18.43 -15.58
CA LYS A 75 8.50 18.71 -16.97
C LYS A 75 7.95 17.69 -17.97
N PHE A 76 6.64 17.52 -17.95
CA PHE A 76 6.02 16.57 -18.86
C PHE A 76 6.12 16.95 -20.32
N HIS A 77 6.12 15.91 -21.14
CA HIS A 77 5.88 16.00 -22.56
C HIS A 77 4.81 14.95 -22.94
N PRO A 78 3.85 15.29 -23.82
CA PRO A 78 2.92 14.32 -24.38
C PRO A 78 3.63 13.07 -24.92
N GLY A 79 3.10 11.88 -24.62
CA GLY A 79 3.63 10.59 -25.07
C GLY A 79 4.74 9.99 -24.20
N VAL A 80 5.10 10.63 -23.09
CA VAL A 80 6.02 10.03 -22.10
C VAL A 80 5.30 8.93 -21.32
N VAL A 81 6.08 7.98 -20.76
CA VAL A 81 5.58 6.97 -19.84
C VAL A 81 6.36 7.04 -18.51
N GLY A 82 5.65 7.17 -17.40
CA GLY A 82 6.25 7.09 -16.07
C GLY A 82 6.08 5.69 -15.50
N VAL A 83 7.13 5.13 -14.90
CA VAL A 83 7.03 3.83 -14.20
C VAL A 83 7.42 3.99 -12.74
N VAL A 84 6.49 3.69 -11.83
CA VAL A 84 6.71 3.70 -10.38
C VAL A 84 6.65 2.26 -9.89
N ASP A 85 7.76 1.76 -9.37
CA ASP A 85 7.80 0.47 -8.69
C ASP A 85 7.45 0.67 -7.22
N VAL A 86 6.43 -0.05 -6.74
CA VAL A 86 6.06 -0.03 -5.32
C VAL A 86 5.55 -1.37 -4.81
N ALA A 87 5.83 -1.73 -3.55
CA ALA A 87 5.15 -2.82 -2.86
C ALA A 87 4.50 -2.31 -1.56
N VAL A 88 3.51 -3.04 -1.06
CA VAL A 88 2.90 -2.83 0.25
C VAL A 88 3.05 -4.11 1.05
N LYS A 89 3.59 -4.01 2.26
CA LYS A 89 3.91 -5.17 3.09
C LYS A 89 3.32 -5.05 4.49
N ASN A 90 2.70 -6.13 4.96
CA ASN A 90 2.30 -6.24 6.35
C ASN A 90 3.50 -6.62 7.21
N VAL A 91 3.96 -5.71 8.06
CA VAL A 91 5.05 -5.93 9.01
C VAL A 91 4.55 -6.01 10.46
N GLY A 92 3.24 -5.89 10.65
CA GLY A 92 2.57 -6.04 11.94
C GLY A 92 2.33 -7.50 12.34
N ASP A 93 1.57 -7.66 13.43
CA ASP A 93 1.31 -8.95 14.08
C ASP A 93 -0.03 -9.58 13.68
N PHE A 94 -0.91 -8.81 13.04
CA PHE A 94 -2.25 -9.23 12.66
C PHE A 94 -2.43 -9.31 11.14
N PRO A 95 -3.24 -10.24 10.63
CA PRO A 95 -3.67 -10.19 9.25
C PRO A 95 -4.39 -8.88 8.95
N ALA A 96 -4.05 -8.27 7.83
CA ALA A 96 -4.54 -6.98 7.40
C ALA A 96 -5.34 -7.10 6.11
N LYS A 97 -6.41 -6.34 6.00
CA LYS A 97 -7.19 -6.17 4.76
C LYS A 97 -7.32 -4.70 4.44
N LEU A 98 -7.40 -4.38 3.15
CA LEU A 98 -7.55 -3.02 2.69
C LEU A 98 -8.88 -2.44 3.21
N ALA A 99 -8.83 -1.24 3.76
CA ALA A 99 -9.98 -0.49 4.24
C ALA A 99 -10.38 0.59 3.23
N ASP A 100 -9.42 1.38 2.76
CA ASP A 100 -9.63 2.52 1.87
C ASP A 100 -8.36 2.80 1.04
N VAL A 101 -8.51 3.48 -0.10
CA VAL A 101 -7.38 4.03 -0.86
C VAL A 101 -7.66 5.49 -1.14
N THR A 102 -6.77 6.37 -0.69
CA THR A 102 -6.84 7.79 -1.01
C THR A 102 -5.75 8.15 -2.02
N VAL A 103 -6.12 8.90 -3.06
CA VAL A 103 -5.19 9.44 -4.07
C VAL A 103 -5.45 10.93 -4.22
N ASP A 104 -4.59 11.73 -3.61
CA ASP A 104 -4.61 13.18 -3.70
C ASP A 104 -3.72 13.66 -4.83
N ILE A 105 -4.33 14.32 -5.80
CA ILE A 105 -3.65 14.82 -6.99
C ILE A 105 -3.59 16.35 -6.94
N THR A 106 -2.38 16.88 -6.85
CA THR A 106 -2.12 18.32 -6.82
C THR A 106 -1.27 18.75 -8.02
N GLY A 107 -1.44 19.98 -8.48
CA GLY A 107 -0.78 20.49 -9.69
C GLY A 107 -1.78 20.94 -10.73
N ASP A 108 -1.42 20.82 -12.01
CA ASP A 108 -2.24 21.32 -13.11
C ASP A 108 -3.45 20.41 -13.41
N GLU A 109 -4.64 21.00 -13.50
CA GLU A 109 -5.89 20.27 -13.74
C GLU A 109 -5.96 19.64 -15.14
N ALA A 110 -5.30 20.20 -16.15
CA ALA A 110 -5.30 19.62 -17.50
C ALA A 110 -4.59 18.25 -17.49
N LEU A 111 -3.51 18.12 -16.71
CA LEU A 111 -2.79 16.86 -16.57
C LEU A 111 -3.62 15.75 -15.89
N LYS A 112 -4.59 16.09 -15.04
CA LYS A 112 -5.37 15.07 -14.29
C LYS A 112 -6.21 14.17 -15.19
N ASN A 113 -6.67 14.69 -16.33
CA ASN A 113 -7.51 13.96 -17.28
C ASN A 113 -6.69 13.33 -18.42
N ASP A 114 -5.46 13.83 -18.61
CA ASP A 114 -4.55 13.44 -19.69
C ASP A 114 -3.56 12.36 -19.27
N ILE A 115 -3.51 12.05 -17.97
CA ILE A 115 -2.74 10.95 -17.41
C ILE A 115 -3.65 9.76 -17.22
N TYR A 116 -3.25 8.65 -17.79
CA TYR A 116 -3.85 7.35 -17.57
C TYR A 116 -2.87 6.46 -16.81
N VAL A 117 -3.41 5.53 -16.04
CA VAL A 117 -2.63 4.65 -15.19
C VAL A 117 -3.12 3.21 -15.33
N GLN A 118 -2.16 2.29 -15.33
CA GLN A 118 -2.39 0.86 -15.25
C GLN A 118 -1.28 0.23 -14.43
N THR A 119 -1.59 -0.79 -13.63
CA THR A 119 -0.58 -1.56 -12.90
C THR A 119 -0.87 -3.04 -12.98
N SER A 120 0.21 -3.83 -12.99
CA SER A 120 0.15 -5.24 -12.63
C SER A 120 0.35 -5.39 -11.12
N TYR A 121 -0.11 -6.48 -10.52
CA TYR A 121 0.15 -6.78 -9.12
C TYR A 121 0.16 -8.27 -8.81
N TYR A 122 0.92 -8.65 -7.79
CA TYR A 122 1.01 -10.00 -7.24
C TYR A 122 1.01 -9.99 -5.72
N LYS A 123 0.54 -11.06 -5.10
CA LYS A 123 0.81 -11.33 -3.69
C LYS A 123 2.09 -12.16 -3.53
N ALA A 124 2.93 -11.78 -2.59
CA ALA A 124 4.04 -12.59 -2.13
C ALA A 124 3.82 -13.05 -0.67
N ASP A 125 4.27 -14.27 -0.36
CA ASP A 125 4.24 -14.82 0.99
C ASP A 125 5.32 -14.19 1.88
N ALA A 126 5.35 -14.57 3.17
CA ALA A 126 6.32 -14.04 4.14
C ALA A 126 7.80 -14.34 3.81
N ASN A 127 8.08 -15.25 2.88
CA ASN A 127 9.43 -15.56 2.40
C ASN A 127 9.77 -14.82 1.09
N GLY A 128 8.84 -14.01 0.57
CA GLY A 128 8.98 -13.32 -0.71
C GLY A 128 8.68 -14.19 -1.94
N PHE A 129 8.08 -15.38 -1.77
CA PHE A 129 7.65 -16.20 -2.90
C PHE A 129 6.28 -15.79 -3.41
N LEU A 130 6.10 -15.79 -4.73
CA LEU A 130 4.82 -15.49 -5.34
C LEU A 130 3.74 -16.50 -4.95
N VAL A 131 2.57 -15.98 -4.56
CA VAL A 131 1.38 -16.79 -4.32
C VAL A 131 0.66 -17.02 -5.65
N TRP A 132 0.61 -18.27 -6.10
CA TRP A 132 -0.02 -18.64 -7.36
C TRP A 132 -1.50 -18.22 -7.43
N GLY A 133 -1.91 -17.70 -8.59
CA GLY A 133 -3.29 -17.27 -8.83
C GLY A 133 -3.64 -15.89 -8.28
N THR A 134 -2.66 -15.15 -7.75
CA THR A 134 -2.85 -13.77 -7.23
C THR A 134 -2.44 -12.69 -8.22
N PHE A 135 -2.00 -13.08 -9.42
CA PHE A 135 -1.73 -12.11 -10.47
C PHE A 135 -3.00 -11.37 -10.86
N GLY A 136 -2.90 -10.04 -10.93
CA GLY A 136 -3.94 -9.20 -11.47
C GLY A 136 -3.36 -8.02 -12.24
N ILE A 137 -4.21 -7.44 -13.09
CA ILE A 137 -3.91 -6.23 -13.84
C ILE A 137 -5.10 -5.31 -13.69
N THR A 138 -4.86 -4.06 -13.36
CA THR A 138 -5.93 -3.07 -13.30
C THR A 138 -6.41 -2.68 -14.71
N PRO A 139 -7.66 -2.23 -14.88
CA PRO A 139 -8.03 -1.54 -16.11
C PRO A 139 -7.14 -0.30 -16.32
N TYR A 140 -6.97 0.08 -17.59
CA TYR A 140 -6.37 1.34 -17.98
C TYR A 140 -7.39 2.47 -17.76
N VAL A 141 -7.13 3.33 -16.77
CA VAL A 141 -8.08 4.35 -16.31
C VAL A 141 -7.43 5.73 -16.20
N PRO A 142 -8.19 6.83 -16.27
CA PRO A 142 -7.67 8.15 -15.92
C PRO A 142 -7.13 8.18 -14.48
N LEU A 143 -6.13 9.02 -14.22
CA LEU A 143 -5.45 9.10 -12.92
C LEU A 143 -6.41 9.34 -11.75
N ASN A 144 -7.47 10.14 -11.95
CA ASN A 144 -8.49 10.40 -10.93
C ASN A 144 -9.37 9.19 -10.56
N GLN A 145 -9.27 8.07 -11.28
CA GLN A 145 -9.95 6.80 -10.97
C GLN A 145 -9.02 5.78 -10.30
N LEU A 146 -7.76 6.14 -10.05
CA LEU A 146 -6.75 5.23 -9.50
C LEU A 146 -7.16 4.65 -8.15
N ALA A 147 -7.62 5.50 -7.22
CA ALA A 147 -8.07 5.09 -5.88
C ALA A 147 -9.12 3.97 -5.95
N THR A 148 -10.27 4.24 -6.58
CA THR A 148 -11.36 3.27 -6.74
C THR A 148 -10.94 2.02 -7.51
N THR A 149 -9.99 2.16 -8.45
CA THR A 149 -9.46 1.02 -9.20
C THR A 149 -8.65 0.08 -8.31
N LEU A 150 -7.77 0.64 -7.46
CA LEU A 150 -6.97 -0.11 -6.50
C LEU A 150 -7.84 -0.75 -5.42
N GLU A 151 -8.82 -0.03 -4.88
CA GLU A 151 -9.80 -0.59 -3.93
C GLU A 151 -10.50 -1.82 -4.51
N ASN A 152 -11.00 -1.73 -5.75
CA ASN A 152 -11.70 -2.85 -6.37
C ASN A 152 -10.80 -4.04 -6.66
N ALA A 153 -9.54 -3.77 -7.04
CA ALA A 153 -8.54 -4.80 -7.32
C ALA A 153 -8.12 -5.55 -6.04
N LEU A 154 -8.05 -4.84 -4.91
CA LEU A 154 -7.39 -5.32 -3.70
C LEU A 154 -8.33 -5.60 -2.52
N LYS A 155 -9.60 -5.17 -2.55
CA LYS A 155 -10.55 -5.33 -1.41
C LYS A 155 -10.73 -6.76 -0.87
N ASN A 156 -10.44 -7.77 -1.69
CA ASN A 156 -10.56 -9.18 -1.31
C ASN A 156 -9.22 -9.80 -0.85
N TYR A 157 -8.14 -9.02 -0.85
CA TYR A 157 -6.84 -9.46 -0.37
C TYR A 157 -6.75 -9.32 1.14
N GLU A 158 -6.21 -10.36 1.75
CA GLU A 158 -5.76 -10.37 3.13
C GLU A 158 -4.25 -10.64 3.12
N LEU A 159 -3.50 -9.85 3.88
CA LEU A 159 -2.06 -9.99 4.07
C LEU A 159 -1.83 -10.47 5.49
N ALA A 160 -1.37 -11.70 5.65
CA ALA A 160 -0.83 -12.18 6.91
C ALA A 160 0.49 -11.45 7.24
N PRO A 161 0.93 -11.47 8.51
CA PRO A 161 2.23 -10.94 8.90
C PRO A 161 3.37 -11.43 7.98
N GLY A 162 4.11 -10.48 7.41
CA GLY A 162 5.22 -10.70 6.49
C GLY A 162 4.85 -10.74 5.00
N GLU A 163 3.57 -10.92 4.65
CA GLU A 163 3.13 -10.96 3.25
C GLU A 163 3.05 -9.55 2.62
N SER A 164 3.14 -9.50 1.29
CA SER A 164 3.11 -8.24 0.56
C SER A 164 2.27 -8.32 -0.73
N ILE A 165 1.83 -7.15 -1.20
CA ILE A 165 1.36 -6.92 -2.56
C ILE A 165 2.46 -6.17 -3.29
N ILE A 166 2.96 -6.75 -4.37
CA ILE A 166 3.97 -6.14 -5.24
C ILE A 166 3.21 -5.54 -6.42
N PHE A 167 3.34 -4.24 -6.66
CA PHE A 167 2.80 -3.57 -7.82
C PHE A 167 3.83 -3.55 -8.93
N GLY A 168 4.01 -4.72 -9.51
CA GLY A 168 4.89 -4.90 -10.64
C GLY A 168 5.26 -6.35 -10.83
N VAL A 169 6.33 -6.56 -11.57
CA VAL A 169 6.94 -7.89 -11.71
C VAL A 169 8.10 -7.98 -10.73
N PRO A 170 8.21 -9.07 -9.95
CA PRO A 170 9.34 -9.23 -9.05
C PRO A 170 10.69 -9.18 -9.79
N GLU A 171 11.71 -8.67 -9.11
CA GLU A 171 13.07 -8.57 -9.65
C GLU A 171 13.56 -9.93 -10.21
N GLY A 172 13.98 -9.92 -11.48
CA GLY A 172 14.44 -11.13 -12.18
C GLY A 172 13.36 -12.00 -12.81
N GLN A 173 12.10 -11.54 -12.82
CA GLN A 173 11.02 -12.13 -13.62
C GLN A 173 10.59 -11.20 -14.75
N GLU A 174 9.91 -11.77 -15.73
CA GLU A 174 9.26 -11.03 -16.83
C GLU A 174 7.74 -11.23 -16.70
N SER A 175 6.99 -10.14 -16.79
CA SER A 175 5.54 -10.14 -17.06
C SER A 175 5.28 -10.90 -18.36
N GLU A 176 4.09 -11.45 -18.56
CA GLU A 176 3.71 -11.91 -19.89
C GLU A 176 3.42 -10.73 -20.84
N LEU A 177 3.08 -9.59 -20.25
CA LEU A 177 2.77 -8.33 -20.89
C LEU A 177 3.99 -7.40 -20.90
N ASP A 178 3.90 -6.39 -21.76
CA ASP A 178 4.80 -5.25 -21.86
C ASP A 178 3.85 -4.06 -21.89
N LEU A 179 3.51 -3.56 -20.70
CA LEU A 179 2.49 -2.51 -20.56
C LEU A 179 2.99 -1.25 -21.27
N ASN A 180 4.20 -0.79 -20.93
CA ASN A 180 4.77 0.45 -21.48
C ASN A 180 5.29 0.32 -22.93
N ASN A 181 5.24 -0.89 -23.49
CA ASN A 181 5.64 -1.25 -24.86
C ASN A 181 7.10 -0.87 -25.16
N ASP A 182 7.99 -1.10 -24.18
CA ASP A 182 9.42 -0.78 -24.27
C ASP A 182 10.30 -1.97 -24.68
N GLY A 183 9.73 -3.17 -24.71
CA GLY A 183 10.39 -4.43 -25.02
C GLY A 183 10.98 -5.14 -23.81
N GLU A 184 10.92 -4.53 -22.63
CA GLU A 184 11.16 -5.12 -21.31
C GLU A 184 9.81 -5.43 -20.66
N LYS A 185 9.77 -6.44 -19.79
CA LYS A 185 8.52 -6.92 -19.19
C LYS A 185 8.53 -6.76 -17.69
N GLU A 186 9.00 -5.62 -17.21
CA GLU A 186 9.11 -5.28 -15.78
C GLU A 186 8.00 -4.27 -15.40
N ASP A 187 6.75 -4.69 -15.56
CA ASP A 187 5.61 -3.77 -15.57
C ASP A 187 5.11 -3.38 -14.18
N CYS A 188 5.54 -2.23 -13.67
CA CYS A 188 5.09 -1.66 -12.39
C CYS A 188 3.81 -0.79 -12.55
N PHE A 189 3.57 0.21 -11.68
CA PHE A 189 2.60 1.26 -12.02
C PHE A 189 3.09 2.01 -13.26
N VAL A 190 2.33 1.96 -14.33
CA VAL A 190 2.63 2.65 -15.58
C VAL A 190 1.65 3.81 -15.77
N PHE A 191 2.23 5.02 -15.83
CA PHE A 191 1.53 6.28 -16.05
C PHE A 191 1.76 6.72 -17.49
N TYR A 192 0.71 6.75 -18.29
CA TYR A 192 0.74 7.15 -19.69
C TYR A 192 0.22 8.56 -19.81
N PHE A 193 1.03 9.40 -20.44
CA PHE A 193 0.69 10.78 -20.74
C PHE A 193 0.21 10.80 -22.18
N ASP A 194 -1.06 11.16 -22.40
CA ASP A 194 -1.66 11.12 -23.73
C ASP A 194 -0.78 11.85 -24.74
N ALA A 195 -0.39 11.16 -25.81
CA ALA A 195 0.44 11.72 -26.88
C ALA A 195 -0.29 12.81 -27.68
N PHE A 196 -1.62 12.88 -27.55
CA PHE A 196 -2.48 13.88 -28.17
C PHE A 196 -2.85 15.03 -27.23
N SER A 197 -2.33 15.04 -25.99
CA SER A 197 -2.47 16.19 -25.09
C SER A 197 -1.92 17.45 -25.74
N ASP A 198 -2.56 18.58 -25.45
CA ASP A 198 -2.12 19.87 -25.96
C ASP A 198 -0.72 20.20 -25.43
N ASN A 199 0.07 20.92 -26.22
CA ASN A 199 1.40 21.39 -25.83
C ASN A 199 1.35 22.30 -24.59
N ASP A 200 0.17 22.81 -24.24
CA ASP A 200 -0.09 23.52 -22.98
C ASP A 200 0.11 22.63 -21.74
N THR A 201 0.26 21.31 -21.88
CA THR A 201 0.65 20.39 -20.81
C THR A 201 2.17 20.26 -20.63
N MET A 202 2.95 20.80 -21.58
CA MET A 202 4.40 20.72 -21.55
C MET A 202 4.99 21.53 -20.38
N ASP A 203 6.09 21.01 -19.82
CA ASP A 203 6.82 21.64 -18.70
C ASP A 203 6.00 21.83 -17.41
N LYS A 204 4.79 21.25 -17.35
CA LYS A 204 3.95 21.26 -16.15
C LYS A 204 4.31 20.10 -15.24
N SER A 205 3.89 20.25 -13.98
CA SER A 205 4.09 19.26 -12.93
C SER A 205 2.78 18.81 -12.30
N ILE A 206 2.72 17.53 -11.95
CA ILE A 206 1.68 16.98 -11.09
C ILE A 206 2.33 16.23 -9.94
N THR A 207 1.70 16.26 -8.77
CA THR A 207 2.11 15.50 -7.60
C THR A 207 0.97 14.58 -7.23
N ILE A 208 1.33 13.31 -7.05
CA ILE A 208 0.42 12.25 -6.63
C ILE A 208 0.84 11.85 -5.23
N ASP A 209 -0.11 11.91 -4.31
CA ASP A 209 0.00 11.44 -2.95
C ASP A 209 -0.98 10.28 -2.80
N MET A 210 -0.47 9.08 -2.54
CA MET A 210 -1.27 7.86 -2.45
C MET A 210 -1.10 7.24 -1.07
N GLU A 211 -2.23 6.98 -0.44
CA GLU A 211 -2.34 6.35 0.87
C GLU A 211 -3.24 5.12 0.76
N MET A 212 -2.86 4.06 1.48
CA MET A 212 -3.67 2.84 1.58
C MET A 212 -3.92 2.55 3.05
N ASP A 213 -5.17 2.68 3.46
CA ASP A 213 -5.58 2.39 4.82
C ASP A 213 -5.85 0.90 4.99
N TRP A 214 -5.33 0.32 6.07
CA TRP A 214 -5.50 -1.08 6.40
C TRP A 214 -6.23 -1.25 7.72
N GLN A 215 -6.97 -2.35 7.83
CA GLN A 215 -7.65 -2.76 9.05
C GLN A 215 -7.38 -4.23 9.34
N ILE A 216 -7.55 -4.64 10.59
CA ILE A 216 -7.45 -6.06 10.98
C ILE A 216 -8.50 -6.87 10.21
N ALA A 217 -8.08 -7.97 9.60
CA ALA A 217 -8.99 -8.92 8.98
C ALA A 217 -9.77 -9.70 10.05
N ASN A 218 -11.09 -9.83 9.86
CA ASN A 218 -12.01 -10.49 10.79
C ASN A 218 -12.55 -11.78 10.19
#